data_AF-A0A2V5TVL0-F1
#
_entry.id   AF-A0A2V5TVL0-F1
#
_cell.length_a   1.000
_cell.length_b   1.000
_cell.length_c   1.000
_cell.angle_alpha   90.00
_cell.angle_beta   90.00
_cell.angle_gamma   90.00
#
_symmetry.space_group_name_H-M   'P 1'
#
loop_
_entity.id
_entity.type
_entity.pdbx_description
1 polymer ?
#
loop_
_entity_poly.entity_id
_entity_poly.type
_entity_poly.pdbx_seq_one_letter_code
_entity_poly.pdbx_strand_id
1 'polypeptide(L)'
;MSQTTEKGSRFSRFGGWVAELVLVFVGVYAAFWLNNYQQHRQEAQRRDQILASLEQELRRGIESGKTVSAKQEREAAEFRRALDAGEMPPVHPFVFTTDYSPGDIATLLQSGGVELLDVKTLVALRELESVIRWGLSDMAHYQKLSDELIVPNLDQDVSFFYDPATKNLRKRFEIYPQALEARVKFAHDLDRTKTELLKRIQSERQGNR
;
A
#
# COMPACT_ATOMS: atom_id res chain seq x y z
N MET A 1 94.37 5.58 5.08
CA MET A 1 93.61 5.55 3.82
C MET A 1 92.27 4.87 4.06
N SER A 2 91.19 5.57 3.69
CA SER A 2 89.78 5.16 3.50
C SER A 2 88.88 4.73 4.67
N GLN A 3 87.99 5.66 5.05
CA GLN A 3 86.58 5.46 5.45
C GLN A 3 85.81 4.71 4.32
N THR A 4 84.68 4.01 4.48
CA THR A 4 83.30 4.40 4.87
C THR A 4 82.40 3.15 4.78
N THR A 5 81.69 2.74 5.85
CA THR A 5 80.24 2.89 6.14
C THR A 5 79.22 1.91 5.50
N GLU A 6 78.35 1.39 6.36
CA GLU A 6 76.92 1.08 6.17
C GLU A 6 76.47 0.15 5.02
N LYS A 7 76.39 -1.15 5.32
CA LYS A 7 75.47 -2.09 4.64
C LYS A 7 74.59 -2.80 5.67
N GLY A 8 73.79 -2.03 6.40
CA GLY A 8 72.90 -2.59 7.42
C GLY A 8 71.89 -1.57 7.93
N SER A 9 71.10 -0.95 7.03
CA SER A 9 70.10 0.04 7.47
C SER A 9 68.89 0.18 6.53
N ARG A 10 69.01 -0.18 5.24
CA ARG A 10 67.89 -0.03 4.29
C ARG A 10 66.88 -1.19 4.28
N PHE A 11 67.30 -2.44 4.46
CA PHE A 11 66.37 -3.60 4.44
C PHE A 11 65.48 -3.70 5.70
N SER A 12 66.00 -3.33 6.87
CA SER A 12 65.22 -3.29 8.12
C SER A 12 64.17 -2.16 8.11
N ARG A 13 64.50 -1.00 7.52
CA ARG A 13 63.54 0.12 7.35
C ARG A 13 62.45 -0.18 6.33
N PHE A 14 62.76 -0.88 5.23
CA PHE A 14 61.75 -1.30 4.25
C PHE A 14 60.79 -2.37 4.81
N GLY A 15 61.29 -3.33 5.61
CA GLY A 15 60.44 -4.31 6.29
C GLY A 15 59.51 -3.69 7.33
N GLY A 16 60.00 -2.68 8.07
CA GLY A 16 59.18 -1.89 8.99
C GLY A 16 58.06 -1.12 8.28
N TRP A 17 58.38 -0.46 7.16
CA TRP A 17 57.38 0.29 6.37
C TRP A 17 56.32 -0.62 5.72
N VAL A 18 56.71 -1.79 5.22
CA VAL A 18 55.76 -2.78 4.66
C VAL A 18 54.89 -3.38 5.77
N ALA A 19 55.46 -3.70 6.93
CA ALA A 19 54.70 -4.19 8.07
C ALA A 19 53.67 -3.16 8.57
N GLU A 20 54.07 -1.89 8.62
CA GLU A 20 53.19 -0.77 8.98
C GLU A 20 52.06 -0.58 7.96
N LEU A 21 52.35 -0.67 6.66
CA LEU A 21 51.34 -0.63 5.59
C LEU A 21 50.32 -1.78 5.70
N VAL A 22 50.80 -3.00 5.94
CA VAL A 22 49.92 -4.17 6.14
C VAL A 22 49.07 -4.01 7.39
N LEU A 23 49.63 -3.50 8.48
CA LEU A 23 48.91 -3.31 9.74
C LEU A 23 47.82 -2.23 9.62
N VAL A 24 48.12 -1.12 8.94
CA VAL A 24 47.13 -0.08 8.61
C VAL A 24 46.04 -0.64 7.70
N PHE A 25 46.40 -1.43 6.68
CA PHE A 25 45.43 -2.05 5.76
C PHE A 25 44.49 -3.02 6.47
N VAL A 26 45.03 -3.88 7.35
CA VAL A 26 44.23 -4.80 8.18
C VAL A 26 43.33 -4.03 9.14
N GLY A 27 43.80 -2.94 9.73
CA GLY A 27 42.99 -2.08 10.59
C GLY A 27 41.81 -1.42 9.86
N VAL A 28 42.04 -0.88 8.66
CA VAL A 28 40.99 -0.28 7.83
C VAL A 28 40.00 -1.33 7.34
N TYR A 29 40.48 -2.51 6.91
CA TYR A 29 39.60 -3.61 6.48
C TYR A 29 38.76 -4.17 7.63
N ALA A 30 39.34 -4.33 8.83
CA ALA A 30 38.62 -4.79 10.01
C ALA A 30 37.58 -3.76 10.48
N ALA A 31 37.91 -2.47 10.46
CA ALA A 31 36.97 -1.40 10.79
C ALA A 31 35.82 -1.32 9.77
N PHE A 32 36.13 -1.46 8.48
CA PHE A 32 35.12 -1.53 7.42
C PHE A 32 34.22 -2.76 7.57
N TRP A 33 34.79 -3.93 7.86
CA TRP A 33 34.03 -5.17 8.06
C TRP A 33 33.11 -5.09 9.30
N LEU A 34 33.61 -4.57 10.42
CA LEU A 34 32.83 -4.38 11.64
C LEU A 34 31.70 -3.37 11.43
N ASN A 35 31.98 -2.27 10.74
CA ASN A 35 30.98 -1.26 10.40
C ASN A 35 29.90 -1.84 9.45
N ASN A 36 30.31 -2.61 8.45
CA ASN A 36 29.39 -3.25 7.50
C ASN A 36 28.49 -4.29 8.20
N TYR A 37 29.05 -5.04 9.17
CA TYR A 37 28.30 -6.01 9.96
C TYR A 37 27.27 -5.32 10.89
N GLN A 38 27.64 -4.21 11.52
CA GLN A 38 26.71 -3.42 12.35
C GLN A 38 25.62 -2.74 11.52
N GLN A 39 25.97 -2.21 10.35
CA GLN A 39 25.01 -1.60 9.41
C GLN A 39 23.97 -2.62 8.93
N HIS A 40 24.40 -3.81 8.50
CA HIS A 40 23.46 -4.86 8.07
C HIS A 40 22.51 -5.32 9.19
N ARG A 41 22.97 -5.35 10.45
CA ARG A 41 22.08 -5.64 11.59
C ARG A 41 21.05 -4.53 11.81
N GLN A 42 21.44 -3.27 11.70
CA GLN A 42 20.52 -2.13 11.86
C GLN A 42 19.50 -2.06 10.71
N GLU A 43 19.93 -2.29 9.47
CA GLU A 43 19.04 -2.37 8.30
C GLU A 43 18.05 -3.53 8.43
N ALA A 44 18.51 -4.71 8.84
CA ALA A 44 17.64 -5.86 9.07
C ALA A 44 16.58 -5.58 10.16
N GLN A 45 16.98 -4.90 11.25
CA GLN A 45 16.05 -4.50 12.32
C GLN A 45 15.02 -3.48 11.83
N ARG A 46 15.46 -2.43 11.11
CA ARG A 46 14.54 -1.42 10.54
C ARG A 46 13.56 -2.04 9.55
N ARG A 47 14.06 -2.94 8.68
CA ARG A 47 13.22 -3.68 7.73
C ARG A 47 12.16 -4.52 8.43
N ASP A 48 12.54 -5.30 9.46
CA ASP A 48 11.56 -6.11 10.19
C ASP A 48 10.51 -5.24 10.92
N GLN A 49 10.90 -4.08 11.46
CA GLN A 49 9.96 -3.12 12.06
C GLN A 49 8.94 -2.59 11.03
N ILE A 50 9.40 -2.21 9.83
CA ILE A 50 8.52 -1.74 8.75
C ILE A 50 7.57 -2.85 8.31
N LEU A 51 8.10 -4.06 8.04
CA LEU A 51 7.30 -5.20 7.62
C LEU A 51 6.27 -5.61 8.69
N ALA A 52 6.64 -5.55 9.98
CA ALA A 52 5.73 -5.83 11.09
C ALA A 52 4.62 -4.77 11.22
N SER A 53 4.95 -3.49 11.05
CA SER A 53 3.96 -2.40 11.06
C SER A 53 2.96 -2.55 9.92
N LEU A 54 3.46 -2.77 8.69
CA LEU A 54 2.64 -3.00 7.50
C LEU A 54 1.74 -4.24 7.67
N GLU A 55 2.28 -5.34 8.18
CA GLU A 55 1.50 -6.55 8.47
C GLU A 55 0.35 -6.27 9.45
N GLN A 56 0.62 -5.55 10.55
CA GLN A 56 -0.39 -5.21 11.55
C GLN A 56 -1.46 -4.28 11.00
N GLU A 57 -1.07 -3.30 10.18
CA GLU A 57 -2.00 -2.38 9.53
C GLU A 57 -2.90 -3.09 8.52
N LEU A 58 -2.33 -3.94 7.66
CA LEU A 58 -3.10 -4.73 6.70
C LEU A 58 -4.08 -5.68 7.38
N ARG A 59 -3.66 -6.37 8.45
CA ARG A 59 -4.56 -7.24 9.24
C ARG A 59 -5.74 -6.47 9.82
N ARG A 60 -5.48 -5.30 10.41
CA ARG A 60 -6.53 -4.41 10.92
C ARG A 60 -7.47 -3.98 9.80
N GLY A 61 -6.93 -3.54 8.66
CA GLY A 61 -7.71 -3.07 7.52
C GLY A 61 -8.53 -4.16 6.81
N ILE A 62 -8.06 -5.41 6.80
CA ILE A 62 -8.82 -6.57 6.29
C ILE A 62 -9.96 -6.90 7.27
N GLU A 63 -9.66 -6.97 8.58
CA GLU A 63 -10.66 -7.32 9.58
C GLU A 63 -11.77 -6.28 9.68
N SER A 64 -11.42 -4.98 9.68
CA SER A 64 -12.41 -3.90 9.64
C SER A 64 -13.18 -3.89 8.31
N GLY A 65 -12.51 -4.24 7.21
CA GLY A 65 -13.09 -4.29 5.87
C GLY A 65 -14.24 -5.28 5.75
N LYS A 66 -14.11 -6.50 6.31
CA LYS A 66 -15.12 -7.57 6.19
C LYS A 66 -16.54 -7.12 6.55
N THR A 67 -16.70 -6.43 7.68
CA THR A 67 -18.03 -5.99 8.15
C THR A 67 -18.60 -4.90 7.24
N VAL A 68 -17.74 -3.99 6.77
CA VAL A 68 -18.13 -2.92 5.85
C VAL A 68 -18.50 -3.49 4.48
N SER A 69 -17.69 -4.37 3.91
CA SER A 69 -17.94 -5.03 2.63
C SER A 69 -19.24 -5.83 2.65
N ALA A 70 -19.46 -6.66 3.68
CA ALA A 70 -20.68 -7.45 3.80
C ALA A 70 -21.95 -6.58 3.85
N LYS A 71 -21.87 -5.42 4.52
CA LYS A 71 -22.97 -4.44 4.54
C LYS A 71 -23.21 -3.84 3.15
N GLN A 72 -22.14 -3.45 2.45
CA GLN A 72 -22.23 -2.86 1.11
C GLN A 72 -22.78 -3.84 0.07
N GLU A 73 -22.32 -5.10 0.12
CA GLU A 73 -22.83 -6.20 -0.71
C GLU A 73 -24.32 -6.42 -0.48
N ARG A 74 -24.73 -6.48 0.79
CA ARG A 74 -26.13 -6.66 1.15
C ARG A 74 -27.00 -5.53 0.62
N GLU A 75 -26.58 -4.28 0.80
CA GLU A 75 -27.31 -3.11 0.30
C GLU A 75 -27.46 -3.13 -1.23
N ALA A 76 -26.38 -3.39 -1.96
CA ALA A 76 -26.41 -3.50 -3.42
C ALA A 76 -27.30 -4.65 -3.90
N ALA A 77 -27.21 -5.81 -3.26
CA ALA A 77 -28.00 -6.99 -3.60
C ALA A 77 -29.48 -6.84 -3.27
N GLU A 78 -29.82 -6.21 -2.14
CA GLU A 78 -31.20 -5.92 -1.75
C GLU A 78 -31.84 -4.93 -2.73
N PHE A 79 -31.12 -3.86 -3.09
CA PHE A 79 -31.59 -2.89 -4.09
C PHE A 79 -31.82 -3.54 -5.46
N ARG A 80 -30.84 -4.33 -5.94
CA ARG A 80 -30.94 -5.05 -7.21
C ARG A 80 -32.11 -6.04 -7.20
N ARG A 81 -32.25 -6.83 -6.13
CA ARG A 81 -33.36 -7.78 -5.99
C ARG A 81 -34.72 -7.09 -6.07
N ALA A 82 -34.89 -5.96 -5.36
CA ALA A 82 -36.13 -5.20 -5.36
C ALA A 82 -36.44 -4.64 -6.76
N LEU A 83 -35.43 -4.10 -7.47
CA LEU A 83 -35.58 -3.68 -8.86
C LEU A 83 -36.02 -4.84 -9.77
N ASP A 84 -35.34 -5.99 -9.68
CA ASP A 84 -35.63 -7.15 -10.53
C ASP A 84 -37.02 -7.75 -10.24
N ALA A 85 -37.54 -7.56 -9.02
CA ALA A 85 -38.90 -7.92 -8.63
C ALA A 85 -39.98 -6.93 -9.14
N GLY A 86 -39.57 -5.86 -9.83
CA GLY A 86 -40.48 -4.80 -10.29
C GLY A 86 -40.98 -3.89 -9.17
N GLU A 87 -40.26 -3.85 -8.04
CA GLU A 87 -40.48 -2.90 -6.96
C GLU A 87 -39.76 -1.56 -7.28
N MET A 88 -40.08 -0.53 -6.51
CA MET A 88 -39.45 0.80 -6.60
C MET A 88 -38.67 1.08 -5.30
N PRO A 89 -37.53 0.42 -5.07
CA PRO A 89 -36.74 0.62 -3.87
C PRO A 89 -36.31 2.09 -3.72
N PRO A 90 -36.18 2.63 -2.50
CA PRO A 90 -35.77 4.01 -2.31
C PRO A 90 -34.36 4.28 -2.85
N VAL A 91 -34.21 5.37 -3.61
CA VAL A 91 -32.92 5.89 -4.08
C VAL A 91 -32.41 6.90 -3.05
N HIS A 92 -31.18 6.70 -2.57
CA HIS A 92 -30.57 7.58 -1.57
C HIS A 92 -29.38 8.35 -2.16
N PRO A 93 -28.99 9.49 -1.57
CA PRO A 93 -27.70 10.10 -1.88
C PRO A 93 -26.57 9.10 -1.71
N PHE A 94 -25.72 9.02 -2.73
CA PHE A 94 -24.51 8.20 -2.67
C PHE A 94 -23.42 9.02 -1.99
N VAL A 95 -23.03 8.59 -0.80
CA VAL A 95 -21.96 9.23 -0.03
C VAL A 95 -20.85 8.22 0.20
N PHE A 96 -19.61 8.63 -0.07
CA PHE A 96 -18.43 7.83 0.22
C PHE A 96 -17.43 8.64 1.05
N THR A 97 -17.19 8.18 2.27
CA THR A 97 -16.22 8.79 3.19
C THR A 97 -15.08 7.83 3.46
N THR A 98 -13.85 8.31 3.34
CA THR A 98 -12.65 7.59 3.76
C THR A 98 -11.73 8.53 4.52
N ASP A 99 -11.04 8.00 5.51
CA ASP A 99 -9.94 8.62 6.23
C ASP A 99 -8.58 8.37 5.55
N TYR A 100 -8.57 7.66 4.42
CA TYR A 100 -7.35 7.35 3.68
C TYR A 100 -6.66 8.61 3.14
N SER A 101 -5.37 8.75 3.44
CA SER A 101 -4.50 9.77 2.87
C SER A 101 -3.61 9.15 1.78
N PRO A 102 -3.68 9.63 0.52
CA PRO A 102 -2.78 9.19 -0.56
C PRO A 102 -1.29 9.39 -0.25
N GLY A 103 -0.95 10.27 0.69
CA GLY A 103 0.42 10.58 1.08
C GLY A 103 1.09 9.50 1.94
N ASP A 104 0.35 8.59 2.54
CA ASP A 104 0.87 7.70 3.58
C ASP A 104 1.81 6.64 2.98
N ILE A 105 1.40 6.01 1.87
CA ILE A 105 2.25 5.06 1.12
C ILE A 105 3.45 5.77 0.50
N ALA A 106 3.26 6.97 -0.04
CA ALA A 106 4.34 7.75 -0.64
C ALA A 106 5.40 8.14 0.40
N THR A 107 4.96 8.53 1.61
CA THR A 107 5.84 8.86 2.73
C THR A 107 6.65 7.65 3.16
N LEU A 108 6.02 6.47 3.26
CA LEU A 108 6.71 5.22 3.58
C LEU A 108 7.77 4.84 2.55
N LEU A 109 7.45 4.99 1.26
CA LEU A 109 8.40 4.70 0.18
C LEU A 109 9.58 5.68 0.19
N GLN A 110 9.32 6.96 0.44
CA GLN A 110 10.33 8.02 0.50
C GLN A 110 11.21 7.95 1.75
N SER A 111 10.70 7.44 2.87
CA SER A 111 11.47 7.29 4.12
C SER A 111 12.41 6.07 4.14
N GLY A 112 12.72 5.48 2.97
CA GLY A 112 13.60 4.32 2.82
C GLY A 112 12.88 3.00 2.50
N GLY A 113 11.55 3.00 2.29
CA GLY A 113 10.82 1.79 1.94
C GLY A 113 11.30 1.12 0.63
N VAL A 114 11.79 1.92 -0.33
CA VAL A 114 12.34 1.41 -1.61
C VAL A 114 13.62 0.59 -1.41
N GLU A 115 14.44 0.94 -0.43
CA GLU A 115 15.73 0.28 -0.16
C GLU A 115 15.56 -0.95 0.76
N LEU A 116 14.51 -0.94 1.58
CA LEU A 116 14.30 -1.94 2.64
C LEU A 116 13.33 -3.06 2.25
N LEU A 117 12.46 -2.87 1.25
CA LEU A 117 11.47 -3.87 0.84
C LEU A 117 11.92 -4.64 -0.39
N ASP A 118 11.58 -5.93 -0.47
CA ASP A 118 11.79 -6.72 -1.67
C ASP A 118 11.01 -6.16 -2.88
N VAL A 119 11.56 -6.31 -4.08
CA VAL A 119 10.99 -5.78 -5.33
C VAL A 119 9.54 -6.23 -5.52
N LYS A 120 9.24 -7.50 -5.23
CA LYS A 120 7.87 -8.02 -5.39
C LYS A 120 6.91 -7.43 -4.34
N THR A 121 7.39 -7.06 -3.16
CA THR A 121 6.62 -6.36 -2.12
C THR A 121 6.36 -4.92 -2.53
N LEU A 122 7.35 -4.25 -3.13
CA LEU A 122 7.17 -2.92 -3.72
C LEU A 122 6.14 -2.92 -4.85
N VAL A 123 6.16 -3.93 -5.73
CA VAL A 123 5.17 -4.07 -6.80
C VAL A 123 3.76 -4.25 -6.22
N ALA A 124 3.58 -5.15 -5.25
CA ALA A 124 2.29 -5.36 -4.60
C ALA A 124 1.78 -4.12 -3.84
N LEU A 125 2.69 -3.35 -3.22
CA LEU A 125 2.35 -2.08 -2.56
C LEU A 125 1.89 -1.02 -3.57
N ARG A 126 2.54 -0.92 -4.74
CA ARG A 126 2.12 -0.02 -5.83
C ARG A 126 0.79 -0.45 -6.45
N GLU A 127 0.54 -1.75 -6.53
CA GLU A 127 -0.76 -2.27 -6.97
C GLU A 127 -1.88 -1.87 -6.00
N LEU A 128 -1.66 -2.01 -4.69
CA LEU A 128 -2.59 -1.55 -3.66
C LEU A 128 -2.87 -0.03 -3.79
N GLU A 129 -1.82 0.78 -3.94
CA GLU A 129 -1.95 2.23 -4.13
C GLU A 129 -2.76 2.57 -5.40
N SER A 130 -2.53 1.84 -6.49
CA SER A 130 -3.29 2.00 -7.72
C SER A 130 -4.77 1.68 -7.54
N VAL A 131 -5.10 0.55 -6.90
CA VAL A 131 -6.48 0.15 -6.59
C VAL A 131 -7.17 1.22 -5.75
N ILE A 132 -6.51 1.72 -4.70
CA ILE A 132 -7.05 2.78 -3.84
C ILE A 132 -7.30 4.04 -4.67
N ARG A 133 -6.31 4.53 -5.42
CA ARG A 133 -6.42 5.77 -6.19
C ARG A 133 -7.56 5.72 -7.21
N TRP A 134 -7.64 4.63 -7.98
CA TRP A 134 -8.72 4.46 -8.97
C TRP A 134 -10.09 4.33 -8.30
N GLY A 135 -10.21 3.51 -7.26
CA GLY A 135 -11.46 3.35 -6.53
C GLY A 135 -11.96 4.65 -5.91
N LEU A 136 -11.07 5.44 -5.29
CA LEU A 136 -11.44 6.76 -4.74
C LEU A 136 -11.87 7.75 -5.82
N SER A 137 -11.22 7.74 -6.99
CA SER A 137 -11.64 8.56 -8.13
C SER A 137 -13.04 8.18 -8.60
N ASP A 138 -13.35 6.88 -8.69
CA ASP A 138 -14.68 6.39 -9.07
C ASP A 138 -15.73 6.80 -8.02
N MET A 139 -15.44 6.63 -6.73
CA MET A 139 -16.36 7.01 -5.66
C MET A 139 -16.65 8.51 -5.67
N ALA A 140 -15.64 9.35 -5.87
CA ALA A 140 -15.81 10.79 -6.00
C ALA A 140 -16.65 11.18 -7.22
N HIS A 141 -16.47 10.48 -8.35
CA HIS A 141 -17.28 10.67 -9.54
C HIS A 141 -18.75 10.35 -9.29
N TYR A 142 -19.06 9.19 -8.69
CA TYR A 142 -20.42 8.81 -8.37
C TYR A 142 -21.09 9.72 -7.34
N GLN A 143 -20.33 10.17 -6.34
CA GLN A 143 -20.84 11.13 -5.36
C GLN A 143 -21.23 12.45 -6.05
N LYS A 144 -20.37 12.97 -6.94
CA LYS A 144 -20.70 14.17 -7.73
C LYS A 144 -21.96 13.99 -8.57
N LEU A 145 -22.10 12.85 -9.27
CA LEU A 145 -23.32 12.56 -10.03
C LEU A 145 -24.55 12.44 -9.14
N SER A 146 -24.41 11.89 -7.94
CA SER A 146 -25.50 11.83 -6.96
C SER A 146 -25.89 13.22 -6.47
N ASP A 147 -24.93 14.08 -6.18
CA ASP A 147 -25.15 15.47 -5.76
C ASP A 147 -25.84 16.30 -6.86
N GLU A 148 -25.55 16.02 -8.13
CA GLU A 148 -26.15 16.74 -9.27
C GLU A 148 -27.54 16.19 -9.66
N LEU A 149 -27.77 14.88 -9.52
CA LEU A 149 -28.96 14.22 -10.07
C LEU A 149 -29.96 13.77 -9.01
N ILE A 150 -29.48 13.24 -7.88
CA ILE A 150 -30.33 12.64 -6.84
C ILE A 150 -30.66 13.66 -5.77
N VAL A 151 -29.65 14.33 -5.20
CA VAL A 151 -29.82 15.28 -4.08
C VAL A 151 -30.86 16.38 -4.35
N PRO A 152 -30.94 16.99 -5.55
CA PRO A 152 -31.92 18.05 -5.81
C PRO A 152 -33.37 17.58 -5.82
N ASN A 153 -33.61 16.26 -5.81
CA ASN A 153 -34.94 15.66 -5.95
C ASN A 153 -35.33 14.82 -4.72
N LEU A 154 -34.67 15.03 -3.56
CA LEU A 154 -34.96 14.27 -2.33
C LEU A 154 -36.30 14.60 -1.69
N ASP A 155 -36.88 15.74 -2.04
CA ASP A 155 -38.23 16.15 -1.63
C ASP A 155 -39.34 15.53 -2.50
N GLN A 156 -38.96 14.92 -3.63
CA GLN A 156 -39.89 14.25 -4.53
C GLN A 156 -40.29 12.87 -4.01
N ASP A 157 -41.46 12.39 -4.44
CA ASP A 157 -41.87 11.01 -4.18
C ASP A 157 -40.93 10.01 -4.87
N VAL A 158 -40.78 8.81 -4.29
CA VAL A 158 -39.91 7.76 -4.84
C VAL A 158 -40.21 7.47 -6.31
N SER A 159 -41.48 7.51 -6.73
CA SER A 159 -41.88 7.29 -8.13
C SER A 159 -41.27 8.27 -9.13
N PHE A 160 -40.76 9.43 -8.68
CA PHE A 160 -40.03 10.37 -9.53
C PHE A 160 -38.76 9.75 -10.14
N PHE A 161 -38.10 8.85 -9.40
CA PHE A 161 -36.89 8.16 -9.85
C PHE A 161 -37.19 7.04 -10.86
N TYR A 162 -38.46 6.65 -10.99
CA TYR A 162 -38.91 5.51 -11.77
C TYR A 162 -39.74 5.93 -12.98
N ASP A 163 -39.69 5.10 -14.01
CA ASP A 163 -40.64 5.16 -15.11
C ASP A 163 -41.97 4.53 -14.65
N PRO A 164 -43.11 5.23 -14.74
CA PRO A 164 -44.38 4.76 -14.18
C PRO A 164 -44.97 3.56 -14.94
N ALA A 165 -44.59 3.36 -16.21
CA ALA A 165 -45.12 2.28 -17.03
C ALA A 165 -44.32 0.98 -16.82
N THR A 166 -42.99 1.10 -16.73
CA THR A 166 -42.09 -0.05 -16.64
C THR A 166 -41.62 -0.36 -15.22
N LYS A 167 -41.79 0.59 -14.28
CA LYS A 167 -41.23 0.55 -12.92
C LYS A 167 -39.71 0.41 -12.86
N ASN A 168 -39.02 0.63 -13.98
CA ASN A 168 -37.56 0.68 -14.02
C ASN A 168 -37.07 2.06 -13.59
N LEU A 169 -35.83 2.14 -13.11
CA LEU A 169 -35.17 3.43 -12.90
C LEU A 169 -35.14 4.19 -14.22
N ARG A 170 -35.44 5.49 -14.18
CA ARG A 170 -35.21 6.34 -15.36
C ARG A 170 -33.72 6.36 -15.63
N LYS A 171 -33.35 6.41 -16.91
CA LYS A 171 -31.95 6.33 -17.38
C LYS A 171 -30.95 7.23 -16.61
N ARG A 172 -31.37 8.45 -16.25
CA ARG A 172 -30.52 9.40 -15.49
C ARG A 172 -30.19 8.95 -14.05
N PHE A 173 -30.97 8.04 -13.48
CA PHE A 173 -30.81 7.52 -12.12
C PHE A 173 -30.19 6.12 -12.06
N GLU A 174 -29.91 5.50 -13.22
CA GLU A 174 -29.16 4.24 -13.29
C GLU A 174 -27.74 4.35 -12.71
N ILE A 175 -27.23 5.58 -12.55
CA ILE A 175 -25.97 5.86 -11.84
C ILE A 175 -25.98 5.35 -10.40
N TYR A 176 -27.15 5.20 -9.77
CA TYR A 176 -27.25 4.79 -8.37
C TYR A 176 -26.90 3.30 -8.16
N PRO A 177 -27.58 2.33 -8.83
CA PRO A 177 -27.16 0.94 -8.74
C PRO A 177 -25.72 0.73 -9.24
N GLN A 178 -25.28 1.49 -10.25
CA GLN A 178 -23.88 1.46 -10.71
C GLN A 178 -22.90 1.90 -9.61
N ALA A 179 -23.22 2.95 -8.85
CA ALA A 179 -22.41 3.41 -7.72
C ALA A 179 -22.35 2.37 -6.59
N LEU A 180 -23.49 1.72 -6.28
CA LEU A 180 -23.53 0.64 -5.29
C LEU A 180 -22.64 -0.55 -5.70
N GLU A 181 -22.73 -0.98 -6.97
CA GLU A 181 -21.90 -2.06 -7.52
C GLU A 181 -20.42 -1.68 -7.58
N ALA A 182 -20.10 -0.44 -7.98
CA ALA A 182 -18.73 0.04 -8.01
C ALA A 182 -18.11 0.07 -6.61
N ARG A 183 -18.88 0.44 -5.58
CA ARG A 183 -18.44 0.42 -4.18
C ARG A 183 -18.15 -1.01 -3.69
N VAL A 184 -19.01 -1.97 -4.03
CA VAL A 184 -18.81 -3.40 -3.73
C VAL A 184 -17.55 -3.93 -4.44
N LYS A 185 -17.42 -3.65 -5.74
CA LYS A 185 -16.24 -4.02 -6.52
C LYS A 185 -14.96 -3.45 -5.91
N PHE A 186 -14.97 -2.17 -5.54
CA PHE A 186 -13.83 -1.53 -4.90
C PHE A 186 -13.46 -2.19 -3.58
N ALA A 187 -14.44 -2.52 -2.75
CA ALA A 187 -14.20 -3.22 -1.49
C ALA A 187 -13.56 -4.60 -1.69
N HIS A 188 -14.02 -5.37 -2.69
CA HIS A 188 -13.42 -6.65 -3.05
C HIS A 188 -11.99 -6.52 -3.60
N ASP A 189 -11.76 -5.56 -4.49
CA ASP A 189 -10.43 -5.29 -5.04
C ASP A 189 -9.45 -4.90 -3.92
N LEU A 190 -9.88 -4.05 -2.98
CA LEU A 190 -9.09 -3.71 -1.80
C LEU A 190 -8.76 -4.92 -0.93
N ASP A 191 -9.76 -5.75 -0.59
CA ASP A 191 -9.56 -6.91 0.27
C ASP A 191 -8.59 -7.92 -0.36
N ARG A 192 -8.76 -8.18 -1.66
CA ARG A 192 -7.87 -9.05 -2.44
C ARG A 192 -6.45 -8.53 -2.41
N THR A 193 -6.22 -7.27 -2.81
CA THR A 193 -4.86 -6.72 -2.92
C THR A 193 -4.19 -6.55 -1.56
N LYS A 194 -4.95 -6.20 -0.50
CA LYS A 194 -4.43 -6.19 0.88
C LYS A 194 -4.00 -7.60 1.33
N THR A 195 -4.80 -8.61 1.01
CA THR A 195 -4.49 -10.01 1.35
C THR A 195 -3.26 -10.52 0.60
N GLU A 196 -3.11 -10.17 -0.67
CA GLU A 196 -1.92 -10.50 -1.48
C GLU A 196 -0.66 -9.82 -0.93
N LEU A 197 -0.74 -8.53 -0.61
CA LEU A 197 0.37 -7.81 0.02
C LEU A 197 0.74 -8.40 1.38
N LEU A 198 -0.26 -8.78 2.20
CA LEU A 198 -0.03 -9.44 3.49
C LEU A 198 0.74 -10.76 3.33
N LYS A 199 0.32 -11.61 2.39
CA LYS A 199 1.02 -12.87 2.07
C LYS A 199 2.46 -12.62 1.61
N ARG A 200 2.66 -11.56 0.84
CA ARG A 200 3.99 -11.17 0.34
C ARG A 200 4.91 -10.72 1.48
N ILE A 201 4.42 -9.85 2.35
CA ILE A 201 5.14 -9.39 3.56
C ILE A 201 5.51 -10.58 4.44
N GLN A 202 4.56 -11.50 4.69
CA GLN A 202 4.83 -12.69 5.50
C GLN A 202 5.90 -13.59 4.87
N SER A 203 5.84 -13.78 3.55
CA SER A 203 6.84 -14.56 2.81
C SER A 203 8.22 -13.90 2.87
N GLU A 204 8.29 -12.57 2.75
CA GLU A 204 9.53 -11.80 2.86
C GLU A 204 10.15 -11.91 4.26
N ARG A 205 9.32 -11.84 5.32
CA ARG A 205 9.78 -12.03 6.70
C ARG A 205 10.24 -13.45 6.99
N GLN A 206 9.62 -14.46 6.38
CA GLN A 206 9.99 -15.88 6.57
C GLN A 206 11.23 -16.29 5.77
N GLY A 207 11.39 -15.81 4.53
CA GLY A 207 12.55 -16.13 3.69
C GLY A 207 13.86 -15.51 4.14
N ASN A 208 13.81 -14.61 5.13
CA ASN A 208 14.95 -13.88 5.67
C ASN A 208 15.27 -14.25 7.14
N ARG A 209 14.58 -15.27 7.69
CA ARG A 209 14.90 -15.94 8.95
C ARG A 209 15.71 -17.21 8.68
#